data_AF-A0A7C0XY16-F1
#
_entry.id   AF-A0A7C0XY16-F1
#
_cell.length_a   1.000
_cell.length_b   1.000
_cell.length_c   1.000
_cell.angle_alpha   90.00
_cell.angle_beta   90.00
_cell.angle_gamma   90.00
#
_symmetry.space_group_name_H-M   'P 1'
#
loop_
_entity.id
_entity.type
_entity.pdbx_description
1 polymer ?
#
loop_
_entity_poly.entity_id
_entity_poly.type
_entity_poly.pdbx_seq_one_letter_code
_entity_poly.pdbx_strand_id
1 'polypeptide(L)' 'LKDRLLDNSDKTIIYVCSECGLIGWYDQQRGKYVCPVHGDKAVLHPVAVSYAFKLLLHELMSMLIAPRLRLGDKIEVSK' A
#
# COMPACT_ATOMS: atom_id res chain seq x y z
N LEU A 1 -3.97 -8.21 -20.67
CA LEU A 1 -4.79 -8.39 -19.46
C LEU A 1 -4.61 -7.25 -18.46
N LYS A 2 -3.39 -6.98 -17.97
CA LYS A 2 -3.10 -5.86 -17.03
C LYS A 2 -3.63 -4.50 -17.50
N ASP A 3 -3.45 -4.18 -18.77
CA ASP A 3 -3.85 -2.89 -19.34
C ASP A 3 -5.38 -2.66 -19.22
N ARG A 4 -6.19 -3.62 -19.65
CA ARG A 4 -7.66 -3.51 -19.58
C ARG A 4 -8.22 -3.59 -18.15
N LEU A 5 -7.68 -4.48 -17.31
CA LEU A 5 -8.26 -4.77 -15.99
C LEU A 5 -7.72 -3.90 -14.85
N LEU A 6 -6.50 -3.36 -14.97
CA LEU A 6 -5.87 -2.61 -13.90
C LEU A 6 -5.64 -1.16 -14.30
N ASP A 7 -4.96 -0.92 -15.42
CA ASP A 7 -4.61 0.44 -15.83
C ASP A 7 -5.84 1.24 -16.30
N ASN A 8 -6.80 0.60 -16.98
CA ASN A 8 -8.02 1.25 -17.48
C ASN A 8 -9.26 1.08 -16.58
N SER A 9 -9.21 0.24 -15.55
CA SER A 9 -10.34 0.04 -14.63
C SER A 9 -10.18 0.91 -13.38
N ASP A 10 -9.31 0.48 -12.45
CA ASP A 10 -9.34 1.00 -11.08
C ASP A 10 -7.93 1.28 -10.52
N LYS A 11 -7.00 1.75 -11.35
CA LYS A 11 -5.62 1.98 -10.89
C LYS A 11 -5.57 2.99 -9.76
N THR A 12 -4.99 2.61 -8.63
CA THR A 12 -4.78 3.46 -7.46
C THR A 12 -3.38 3.25 -6.90
N ILE A 13 -2.79 4.32 -6.37
CA ILE A 13 -1.52 4.26 -5.64
C ILE A 13 -1.84 4.19 -4.15
N ILE A 14 -1.38 3.14 -3.48
CA ILE A 14 -1.42 3.00 -2.02
C ILE A 14 -0.01 3.15 -1.45
N TYR A 15 0.09 3.58 -0.20
CA TYR A 15 1.35 3.72 0.50
C TYR A 15 1.49 2.58 1.50
N VAL A 16 2.53 1.76 1.36
CA VAL A 16 2.74 0.57 2.20
C VAL A 16 3.99 0.75 3.03
N CYS A 17 3.89 0.47 4.33
CA CYS A 17 5.02 0.55 5.25
C CYS A 17 5.98 -0.63 5.04
N SER A 18 7.28 -0.35 4.94
CA SER A 18 8.32 -1.38 4.80
C SER A 18 8.45 -2.27 6.04
N GLU A 19 8.24 -1.72 7.23
CA GLU A 19 8.42 -2.43 8.49
C GLU A 19 7.18 -3.21 8.90
N CYS A 20 5.99 -2.60 8.83
CA CYS A 20 4.76 -3.22 9.33
C CYS A 20 3.87 -3.81 8.23
N GLY A 21 4.12 -3.53 6.95
CA GLY A 21 3.34 -4.08 5.83
C GLY A 21 1.87 -3.62 5.78
N LEU A 22 1.49 -2.60 6.56
CA LEU A 22 0.14 -2.03 6.52
C LEU A 22 0.10 -0.83 5.58
N ILE A 23 -1.12 -0.50 5.15
CA ILE A 23 -1.39 0.69 4.37
C ILE A 23 -1.30 1.92 5.29
N GLY A 24 -0.50 2.90 4.88
CA GLY A 24 -0.44 4.22 5.48
C GLY A 24 -1.10 5.27 4.58
N TRP A 25 -1.06 6.52 5.02
CA TRP A 25 -1.59 7.66 4.28
C TRP A 25 -0.57 8.80 4.22
N TYR A 26 -0.81 9.73 3.30
CA TYR A 26 -0.07 10.97 3.21
C TYR A 26 -0.86 12.07 3.94
N ASP A 27 -0.28 12.63 4.99
CA ASP A 27 -0.81 13.79 5.69
C ASP A 27 -0.40 15.05 4.95
N GLN A 28 -1.36 15.65 4.24
CA GLN A 28 -1.15 16.87 3.46
C GLN A 28 -0.85 18.09 4.33
N GLN A 29 -1.35 18.15 5.57
CA GLN A 29 -1.15 19.31 6.44
C GLN A 29 0.28 19.36 6.96
N ARG A 30 0.85 18.20 7.30
CA ARG A 30 2.22 18.08 7.82
C ARG A 30 3.25 17.78 6.73
N GLY A 31 2.79 17.46 5.52
CA GLY A 31 3.63 17.10 4.37
C GLY A 31 4.40 15.79 4.58
N LYS A 32 3.82 14.83 5.31
CA LYS A 32 4.53 13.62 5.77
C LYS A 32 3.72 12.35 5.52
N TYR A 33 4.45 11.25 5.32
CA TYR A 33 3.89 9.91 5.27
C TYR A 33 3.70 9.37 6.67
N VAL A 34 2.50 8.86 6.95
CA VAL A 34 2.12 8.40 8.29
C VAL A 34 1.60 6.97 8.18
N CYS A 35 2.18 6.10 9.00
CA CYS A 35 1.72 4.74 9.20
C CYS A 35 0.88 4.65 10.49
N PRO A 36 -0.18 3.81 10.53
CA PRO A 36 -1.00 3.66 11.75
C PRO A 36 -0.21 3.14 12.97
N VAL A 37 0.86 2.37 12.77
CA VAL A 37 1.65 1.75 13.85
C VAL A 37 2.90 2.57 14.22
N HIS A 38 3.71 2.96 13.22
CA HIS A 38 5.00 3.63 13.45
C HIS A 38 4.94 5.16 13.30
N GLY A 39 3.77 5.72 12.97
CA GLY A 39 3.55 7.16 12.82
C GLY A 39 4.44 7.79 11.75
N ASP A 40 5.03 8.95 12.09
CA ASP A 40 5.89 9.76 11.23
C ASP A 40 7.27 9.14 10.93
N LYS A 41 7.68 8.10 11.67
CA LYS A 41 9.01 7.46 11.51
C LYS A 41 9.02 6.40 10.41
N ALA A 42 7.84 5.99 9.95
CA ALA A 42 7.69 4.92 8.99
C ALA A 42 8.16 5.32 7.59
N VAL A 43 8.87 4.42 6.92
CA VAL A 43 9.15 4.56 5.48
C VAL A 43 7.99 3.92 4.71
N LEU A 44 7.21 4.75 4.03
CA LEU A 44 6.14 4.29 3.14
C LEU A 44 6.61 4.28 1.69
N HIS A 45 6.30 3.20 0.98
CA HIS A 45 6.56 3.06 -0.45
C HIS A 45 5.25 3.12 -1.25
N PRO A 46 5.19 3.89 -2.35
CA PRO A 46 4.04 3.90 -3.24
C PRO A 46 3.97 2.60 -4.05
N VAL A 47 2.84 1.91 -3.99
CA VAL A 47 2.54 0.69 -4.74
C VAL A 47 1.29 0.89 -5.57
N ALA A 48 1.37 0.59 -6.87
CA ALA A 48 0.23 0.66 -7.77
C ALA A 48 -0.58 -0.65 -7.70
N VAL A 49 -1.85 -0.55 -7.32
CA VAL A 49 -2.80 -1.66 -7.18
C VAL A 49 -4.17 -1.26 -7.75
N SER A 50 -5.12 -2.18 -7.82
CA SER A 50 -6.52 -1.82 -8.05
C SER A 50 -7.17 -1.26 -6.77
N TYR A 51 -8.10 -0.33 -6.92
CA TYR A 51 -8.86 0.19 -5.78
C TYR A 51 -9.68 -0.90 -5.08
N ALA A 52 -10.23 -1.85 -5.84
CA ALA A 52 -10.93 -3.01 -5.30
C ALA A 52 -10.06 -3.82 -4.32
N PHE A 53 -8.76 -3.99 -4.62
CA PHE A 53 -7.85 -4.68 -3.71
C PHE A 53 -7.61 -3.91 -2.41
N LYS A 54 -7.51 -2.56 -2.48
CA LYS A 54 -7.43 -1.71 -1.28
C LYS A 54 -8.66 -1.89 -0.38
N LEU A 55 -9.86 -1.93 -0.97
CA LEU A 55 -11.10 -2.15 -0.22
C LEU A 55 -11.12 -3.52 0.47
N LEU A 56 -10.75 -4.57 -0.26
CA LEU A 56 -10.65 -5.92 0.31
C LEU A 56 -9.70 -5.97 1.52
N LEU A 57 -8.56 -5.28 1.45
CA LEU A 57 -7.65 -5.18 2.61
C LEU A 57 -8.30 -4.48 3.80
N HIS A 58 -9.07 -3.41 3.58
CA HIS A 58 -9.81 -2.73 4.65
C HIS A 58 -10.95 -3.59 5.21
N GLU A 59 -11.64 -4.36 4.38
CA GLU A 59 -12.67 -5.31 4.82
C GLU A 59 -12.08 -6.41 5.71
N LEU A 60 -10.93 -6.97 5.32
CA LEU A 60 -10.19 -7.92 6.17
C LEU A 60 -9.81 -7.29 7.53
N MET A 61 -9.33 -6.04 7.52
CA MET A 61 -9.02 -5.30 8.75
C MET A 61 -10.26 -5.08 9.63
N SER A 62 -11.44 -4.85 9.03
CA SER A 62 -12.71 -4.75 9.76
C SER A 62 -13.11 -6.06 10.44
N MET A 63 -12.67 -7.20 9.90
CA MET A 63 -12.84 -8.54 10.47
C MET A 63 -11.74 -8.94 11.46
N LEU A 64 -10.95 -7.99 11.96
CA LEU A 64 -9.81 -8.22 12.85
C LEU A 64 -8.68 -9.07 12.22
N ILE A 65 -8.64 -9.17 10.90
CA ILE A 65 -7.54 -9.80 10.17
C ILE A 65 -6.58 -8.68 9.77
N ALA A 66 -5.32 -8.77 10.19
CA ALA A 66 -4.29 -7.79 9.84
C ALA A 66 -3.46 -8.29 8.64
N PRO A 67 -3.80 -7.93 7.39
CA PRO A 67 -3.03 -8.34 6.23
C PRO A 67 -1.68 -7.62 6.20
N ARG A 68 -0.59 -8.38 6.24
CA ARG A 68 0.78 -7.86 6.18
C ARG A 68 1.33 -7.99 4.77
N LEU A 69 1.47 -6.89 4.06
CA LEU A 69 2.07 -6.84 2.74
C LEU A 69 3.60 -6.91 2.86
N ARG A 70 4.23 -7.83 2.13
CA ARG A 70 5.69 -7.90 1.99
C ARG A 70 6.09 -7.16 0.73
N LEU A 71 6.88 -6.11 0.89
CA LEU A 71 7.45 -5.39 -0.24
C LEU A 71 8.60 -6.19 -0.85
N GLY A 72 8.69 -6.12 -2.17
CA GLY A 72 9.81 -6.65 -2.94
C GLY A 72 10.32 -5.58 -3.90
N ASP A 73 11.54 -5.76 -4.38
CA ASP A 73 12.13 -4.83 -5.33
C ASP A 73 11.40 -4.90 -6.68
N LYS A 74 11.22 -3.72 -7.30
CA LYS A 74 10.54 -3.62 -8.59
C LYS A 74 11.35 -4.24 -9.73
N ILE A 75 12.68 -4.30 -9.55
CA ILE A 75 13.63 -4.87 -10.49
C ILE A 75 14.65 -5.63 -9.64
N GLU A 76 14.66 -6.96 -9.75
CA GLU A 76 15.70 -7.78 -9.13
C GLU A 76 17.00 -7.64 -9.96
N VAL A 77 17.95 -6.83 -9.49
CA VAL A 77 19.29 -6.74 -10.10
C VAL A 77 20.17 -7.86 -9.55
N SER A 78 19.73 -9.11 -9.71
CA SER A 78 20.50 -10.28 -9.31
C SER A 78 20.15 -11.49 -10.17
N LYS A 79 20.64 -11.45 -11.42
CA LYS A 79 21.23 -12.58 -12.15
C LYS A 79 22.17 -12.04 -13.23
#